data_AF-A0AAE0FAV3-F1
#
_entry.id   AF-A0AAE0FAV3-F1
#
_cell.length_a   1.000
_cell.length_b   1.000
_cell.length_c   1.000
_cell.angle_alpha   90.00
_cell.angle_beta   90.00
_cell.angle_gamma   90.00
#
_symmetry.space_group_name_H-M   'P 1'
#
loop_
_entity.id
_entity.type
_entity.pdbx_description
1 polymer ?
#
loop_
_entity_poly.entity_id
_entity_poly.type
_entity_poly.pdbx_seq_one_letter_code
_entity_poly.pdbx_strand_id
1 'polypeptide(L)'
;MIRRAVNHDVFKDVLPRLVRTVSGTCHNSSPAPGGPNYLAPAHIKGTMTALRPDAAAFSPALGLLLHSSPVFLGNLLQSSAAPPGGDGAGPLYRVGQLSRQLFYQRSAAEPATATRSRSNPASYLTPELTAHLLGLALSDEPDGGIDDRLRFLGVECNRIGGVPTGVSLARFRRLIHGIRDAWAEAGGEVAAALLLALVWERASTKQCLLNFLLTLHEYRPVLAQPSTFQCPSDRQFWLEAQFYLEDYTDAVGLEAASQRVLSAASSREGAMGVDWAEGVELLVFGLSLGHAFKPAVPAGRFRYRGLEAKPDCVEAALRETFDLLLFDPVQQRFDPSRLPPSSTPELVGFYTRGANIDSANAGQQWFNLCSDLPEATYLAGAGGEQFYELHPTLGNLAKAGGALLGQPSVQSLGELQRVWNAGPAGCTAPLMLQVPPLLNSVSQVH
;
A
#
# COMPACT_ATOMS: atom_id res chain seq x y z
N MET A 1 34.49 -2.35 5.24
CA MET A 1 33.97 -3.08 6.44
C MET A 1 32.98 -2.25 7.28
N ILE A 2 32.40 -1.19 6.71
CA ILE A 2 31.28 -0.40 7.26
C ILE A 2 30.26 -0.33 6.12
N ARG A 3 29.28 -1.24 6.11
CA ARG A 3 28.12 -1.28 5.20
C ARG A 3 27.23 -2.45 5.63
N ARG A 4 26.48 -2.28 6.73
CA ARG A 4 25.35 -3.13 7.15
C ARG A 4 24.71 -2.49 8.38
N ALA A 5 23.87 -1.48 8.16
CA ALA A 5 23.00 -0.89 9.19
C ALA A 5 21.87 -0.03 8.59
N VAL A 6 21.44 -0.31 7.36
CA VAL A 6 20.31 0.38 6.73
C VAL A 6 19.46 -0.67 6.03
N ASN A 7 18.14 -0.58 6.19
CA ASN A 7 17.07 -1.38 5.56
C ASN A 7 16.52 -2.59 6.34
N HIS A 8 16.13 -2.36 7.61
CA HIS A 8 15.00 -3.11 8.20
C HIS A 8 13.86 -2.20 8.71
N ASP A 9 14.12 -0.90 8.95
CA ASP A 9 13.10 0.04 9.46
C ASP A 9 12.14 0.58 8.38
N VAL A 10 12.52 0.53 7.10
CA VAL A 10 11.67 1.05 6.00
C VAL A 10 10.36 0.29 5.89
N PHE A 11 10.35 -1.01 6.17
CA PHE A 11 9.14 -1.84 6.09
C PHE A 11 8.12 -1.53 7.20
N LYS A 12 8.60 -1.17 8.40
CA LYS A 12 7.74 -0.70 9.50
C LYS A 12 7.05 0.61 9.16
N ASP A 13 7.68 1.45 8.34
CA ASP A 13 7.17 2.76 7.96
C ASP A 13 6.32 2.75 6.67
N VAL A 14 6.51 1.78 5.77
CA VAL A 14 5.88 1.75 4.44
C VAL A 14 4.59 0.92 4.41
N LEU A 15 4.48 -0.17 5.17
CA LEU A 15 3.25 -0.97 5.20
C LEU A 15 2.03 -0.15 5.69
N PRO A 16 2.17 0.68 6.75
CA PRO A 16 1.10 1.61 7.13
C PRO A 16 0.84 2.68 6.06
N ARG A 17 1.82 3.06 5.23
CA ARG A 17 1.63 4.02 4.12
C ARG A 17 0.86 3.40 2.94
N LEU A 18 1.09 2.12 2.64
CA LEU A 18 0.40 1.39 1.57
C LEU A 18 -1.04 1.02 1.94
N VAL A 19 -1.33 0.77 3.23
CA VAL A 19 -2.69 0.53 3.73
C VAL A 19 -3.60 1.77 3.62
N ARG A 20 -3.03 2.97 3.38
CA ARG A 20 -3.72 4.28 3.55
C ARG A 20 -4.26 4.96 2.29
N THR A 21 -4.18 4.34 1.12
CA THR A 21 -4.55 5.03 -0.15
C THR A 21 -5.60 4.27 -0.99
N VAL A 22 -6.20 3.21 -0.43
CA VAL A 22 -7.15 2.32 -1.13
C VAL A 22 -8.55 2.94 -1.11
N SER A 23 -8.97 3.60 -2.20
CA SER A 23 -10.40 3.74 -2.58
C SER A 23 -10.54 4.37 -3.98
N GLY A 24 -11.42 3.79 -4.81
CA GLY A 24 -11.78 4.25 -6.16
C GLY A 24 -12.24 3.13 -7.11
N THR A 25 -13.55 3.07 -7.33
CA THR A 25 -14.34 2.34 -8.35
C THR A 25 -13.72 1.14 -9.10
N CYS A 26 -13.85 -0.04 -8.53
CA CYS A 26 -14.15 -1.29 -9.23
C CYS A 26 -15.67 -1.42 -9.38
N HIS A 27 -16.17 -1.36 -10.62
CA HIS A 27 -17.51 -1.82 -10.91
C HIS A 27 -17.59 -3.33 -10.65
N ASN A 28 -18.48 -3.75 -9.75
CA ASN A 28 -19.00 -5.12 -9.69
C ASN A 28 -19.76 -5.41 -10.99
N SER A 29 -19.01 -5.58 -12.06
CA SER A 29 -19.50 -6.17 -13.29
C SER A 29 -19.18 -7.66 -13.16
N SER A 30 -20.23 -8.49 -13.11
CA SER A 30 -20.06 -9.88 -13.57
C SER A 30 -19.31 -9.80 -14.89
N PRO A 31 -18.19 -10.54 -15.07
CA PRO A 31 -17.39 -10.41 -16.27
C PRO A 31 -18.32 -10.60 -17.45
N ALA A 32 -18.46 -9.56 -18.29
CA ALA A 32 -19.15 -9.69 -19.55
C ALA A 32 -18.55 -10.91 -20.25
N PRO A 33 -19.35 -11.83 -20.81
CA PRO A 33 -18.81 -13.02 -21.47
C PRO A 33 -17.78 -12.59 -22.52
N GLY A 34 -16.50 -12.94 -22.29
CA GLY A 34 -15.35 -12.49 -23.09
C GLY A 34 -14.45 -11.41 -22.47
N GLY A 35 -14.71 -10.97 -21.23
CA GLY A 35 -13.81 -10.10 -20.48
C GLY A 35 -12.52 -10.81 -20.06
N PRO A 36 -11.41 -10.08 -19.85
CA PRO A 36 -10.18 -10.66 -19.31
C PRO A 36 -10.43 -11.33 -17.94
N ASN A 37 -9.99 -12.59 -17.80
CA ASN A 37 -10.05 -13.32 -16.54
C ASN A 37 -9.04 -12.73 -15.56
N TYR A 38 -9.50 -11.85 -14.66
CA TYR A 38 -8.70 -11.31 -13.57
C TYR A 38 -8.69 -12.28 -12.37
N LEU A 39 -7.55 -12.37 -11.70
CA LEU A 39 -7.44 -13.11 -10.44
C LEU A 39 -8.27 -12.44 -9.34
N ALA A 40 -9.17 -13.21 -8.71
CA ALA A 40 -9.98 -12.71 -7.61
C ALA A 40 -9.09 -12.38 -6.37
N PRO A 41 -9.37 -11.29 -5.63
CA PRO A 41 -8.61 -10.92 -4.42
C PRO A 41 -8.50 -12.01 -3.36
N ALA A 42 -9.51 -12.88 -3.26
CA ALA A 42 -9.53 -14.03 -2.35
C ALA A 42 -8.30 -14.93 -2.49
N HIS A 43 -7.70 -15.03 -3.67
CA HIS A 43 -6.52 -15.86 -3.92
C HIS A 43 -5.23 -15.27 -3.34
N ILE A 44 -5.27 -14.16 -2.61
CA ILE A 44 -4.09 -13.59 -1.95
C ILE A 44 -3.61 -14.39 -0.74
N LYS A 45 -4.47 -15.22 -0.17
CA LYS A 45 -4.17 -16.06 0.99
C LYS A 45 -2.90 -16.90 0.79
N GLY A 46 -1.99 -16.87 1.74
CA GLY A 46 -0.73 -17.60 1.75
C GLY A 46 0.39 -17.03 0.86
N THR A 47 0.19 -15.91 0.17
CA THR A 47 1.22 -15.30 -0.70
C THR A 47 2.32 -14.58 0.06
N MET A 48 2.02 -13.94 1.18
CA MET A 48 2.97 -13.37 2.14
C MET A 48 3.49 -14.43 3.11
N THR A 49 2.62 -15.34 3.57
CA THR A 49 3.00 -16.41 4.52
C THR A 49 4.00 -17.40 3.93
N ALA A 50 4.02 -17.57 2.61
CA ALA A 50 5.03 -18.36 1.91
C ALA A 50 6.44 -17.73 1.92
N LEU A 51 6.55 -16.44 2.25
CA LEU A 51 7.80 -15.69 2.16
C LEU A 51 8.60 -15.73 3.45
N ARG A 52 9.90 -15.53 3.30
CA ARG A 52 10.74 -15.18 4.43
C ARG A 52 10.35 -13.80 4.96
N PRO A 53 10.50 -13.55 6.27
CA PRO A 53 10.22 -12.23 6.85
C PRO A 53 10.96 -11.09 6.16
N ASP A 54 12.24 -11.27 5.82
CA ASP A 54 13.08 -10.29 5.13
C ASP A 54 12.73 -10.10 3.64
N ALA A 55 11.82 -10.91 3.12
CA ALA A 55 11.34 -10.90 1.74
C ALA A 55 9.88 -10.46 1.62
N ALA A 56 9.22 -10.01 2.70
CA ALA A 56 7.82 -9.62 2.69
C ALA A 56 7.47 -8.56 1.63
N ALA A 57 8.44 -7.69 1.27
CA ALA A 57 8.36 -6.71 0.20
C ALA A 57 8.03 -7.29 -1.18
N PHE A 58 8.25 -8.59 -1.39
CA PHE A 58 7.99 -9.29 -2.64
C PHE A 58 6.64 -10.01 -2.67
N SER A 59 5.78 -9.82 -1.65
CA SER A 59 4.47 -10.46 -1.60
C SER A 59 3.50 -9.85 -2.61
N PRO A 60 2.84 -10.66 -3.46
CA PRO A 60 1.70 -10.24 -4.26
C PRO A 60 0.63 -9.47 -3.47
N ALA A 61 0.56 -9.60 -2.15
CA ALA A 61 -0.42 -8.88 -1.32
C ALA A 61 -0.20 -7.37 -1.36
N LEU A 62 1.06 -6.94 -1.44
CA LEU A 62 1.38 -5.52 -1.62
C LEU A 62 0.99 -5.03 -3.02
N GLY A 63 1.10 -5.92 -4.01
CA GLY A 63 0.62 -5.66 -5.37
C GLY A 63 -0.89 -5.47 -5.43
N LEU A 64 -1.66 -6.38 -4.81
CA LEU A 64 -3.11 -6.25 -4.69
C LEU A 64 -3.51 -4.99 -3.93
N LEU A 65 -2.84 -4.70 -2.81
CA LEU A 65 -3.08 -3.51 -2.02
C LEU A 65 -2.89 -2.24 -2.85
N LEU A 66 -1.79 -2.19 -3.60
CA LEU A 66 -1.49 -1.06 -4.46
C LEU A 66 -2.44 -0.97 -5.67
N HIS A 67 -2.78 -2.10 -6.28
CA HIS A 67 -3.74 -2.17 -7.37
C HIS A 67 -5.14 -1.69 -6.94
N SER A 68 -5.52 -1.96 -5.69
CA SER A 68 -6.79 -1.50 -5.10
C SER A 68 -6.77 0.00 -4.75
N SER A 69 -5.62 0.66 -4.92
CA SER A 69 -5.36 2.06 -4.58
C SER A 69 -5.12 2.91 -5.83
N PRO A 70 -6.20 3.32 -6.55
CA PRO A 70 -6.06 4.06 -7.80
C PRO A 70 -5.44 5.44 -7.59
N VAL A 71 -5.65 6.06 -6.43
CA VAL A 71 -5.08 7.37 -6.08
C VAL A 71 -3.56 7.30 -5.99
N PHE A 72 -3.00 6.23 -5.39
CA PHE A 72 -1.55 6.12 -5.25
C PHE A 72 -0.85 6.00 -6.60
N LEU A 73 -1.32 5.07 -7.46
CA LEU A 73 -0.76 4.91 -8.81
C LEU A 73 -0.93 6.19 -9.64
N GLY A 74 -2.09 6.85 -9.54
CA GLY A 74 -2.32 8.15 -10.19
C GLY A 74 -1.33 9.23 -9.74
N ASN A 75 -1.09 9.35 -8.43
CA ASN A 75 -0.13 10.31 -7.87
C ASN A 75 1.30 10.03 -8.33
N LEU A 76 1.72 8.76 -8.38
CA LEU A 76 3.03 8.38 -8.91
C LEU A 76 3.18 8.70 -10.40
N LEU A 77 2.15 8.44 -11.21
CA LEU A 77 2.15 8.80 -12.64
C LEU A 77 2.31 10.30 -12.86
N GLN A 78 1.73 11.13 -11.99
CA GLN A 78 1.87 12.59 -12.03
C GLN A 78 3.26 13.07 -11.57
N SER A 79 3.91 12.32 -10.67
CA SER A 79 5.22 12.65 -10.07
C SER A 79 6.41 12.51 -11.03
N SER A 80 6.18 12.04 -12.25
CA SER A 80 7.20 11.82 -13.28
C SER A 80 7.46 13.04 -14.18
N ALA A 81 6.75 14.15 -13.97
CA ALA A 81 7.08 15.41 -14.63
C ALA A 81 8.42 15.91 -14.10
N ALA A 82 9.40 16.11 -14.98
CA ALA A 82 10.71 16.64 -14.58
C ALA A 82 10.51 18.04 -13.96
N PRO A 83 11.10 18.33 -12.78
CA PRO A 83 11.04 19.65 -12.23
C PRO A 83 11.72 20.64 -13.20
N PRO A 84 11.11 21.80 -13.47
CA PRO A 84 11.75 22.83 -14.29
C PRO A 84 13.02 23.30 -13.57
N GLY A 85 14.18 23.15 -14.21
CA GLY A 85 15.46 23.63 -13.67
C GLY A 85 16.51 22.55 -13.37
N GLY A 86 16.20 21.27 -13.58
CA GLY A 86 17.18 20.22 -13.90
C GLY A 86 18.51 20.22 -13.14
N ASP A 87 18.47 19.95 -11.83
CA ASP A 87 19.55 19.26 -11.13
C ASP A 87 18.96 18.46 -9.97
N GLY A 88 19.04 17.12 -10.08
CA GLY A 88 18.53 16.16 -9.09
C GLY A 88 17.10 15.68 -9.36
N ALA A 89 16.96 14.68 -10.22
CA ALA A 89 15.76 13.84 -10.26
C ALA A 89 15.63 13.14 -8.89
N GLY A 90 14.74 13.64 -8.02
CA GLY A 90 14.53 13.06 -6.70
C GLY A 90 13.94 11.64 -6.77
N PRO A 91 13.93 10.91 -5.65
CA PRO A 91 13.40 9.55 -5.56
C PRO A 91 12.01 9.33 -6.19
N LEU A 92 11.08 10.26 -5.93
CA LEU A 92 9.72 10.21 -6.46
C LEU A 92 9.68 10.32 -7.99
N TYR A 93 10.62 11.04 -8.59
CA TYR A 93 10.69 11.16 -10.04
C TYR A 93 11.06 9.81 -10.68
N ARG A 94 11.99 9.04 -10.11
CA ARG A 94 12.35 7.70 -10.63
C ARG A 94 11.21 6.72 -10.56
N VAL A 95 10.52 6.70 -9.41
CA VAL A 95 9.33 5.87 -9.21
C VAL A 95 8.23 6.28 -10.18
N GLY A 96 8.04 7.58 -10.41
CA GLY A 96 7.10 8.07 -11.41
C GLY A 96 7.48 7.65 -12.83
N GLN A 97 8.77 7.73 -13.20
CA GLN A 97 9.24 7.27 -14.51
C GLN A 97 9.00 5.78 -14.71
N LEU A 98 9.31 4.95 -13.71
CA LEU A 98 9.00 3.53 -13.73
C LEU A 98 7.49 3.31 -13.84
N SER A 99 6.68 4.02 -13.07
CA SER A 99 5.22 3.95 -13.11
C SER A 99 4.67 4.22 -14.52
N ARG A 100 5.19 5.22 -15.24
CA ARG A 100 4.80 5.51 -16.64
C ARG A 100 5.26 4.45 -17.65
N GLN A 101 6.31 3.70 -17.32
CA GLN A 101 6.71 2.56 -18.15
C GLN A 101 5.78 1.37 -17.93
N LEU A 102 5.28 1.16 -16.71
CA LEU A 102 4.44 0.00 -16.37
C LEU A 102 2.95 0.24 -16.64
N PHE A 103 2.46 1.46 -16.39
CA PHE A 103 1.04 1.81 -16.38
C PHE A 103 0.71 2.95 -17.34
N TYR A 104 -0.57 3.05 -17.68
CA TYR A 104 -1.18 4.09 -18.49
C TYR A 104 -2.45 4.59 -17.79
N GLN A 105 -2.66 5.90 -17.85
CA GLN A 105 -3.84 6.56 -17.34
C GLN A 105 -4.27 7.61 -18.37
N ARG A 106 -5.50 7.52 -18.88
CA ARG A 106 -6.00 8.44 -19.92
C ARG A 106 -6.31 9.82 -19.36
N SER A 107 -6.91 9.86 -18.18
CA SER A 107 -7.26 11.08 -17.45
C SER A 107 -7.06 10.87 -15.96
N ALA A 108 -6.84 11.94 -15.18
CA ALA A 108 -6.66 11.85 -13.74
C ALA A 108 -7.88 11.25 -13.00
N ALA A 109 -9.05 11.24 -13.64
CA ALA A 109 -10.29 10.67 -13.10
C ALA A 109 -10.43 9.16 -13.36
N GLU A 110 -9.66 8.59 -14.28
CA GLU A 110 -9.68 7.15 -14.59
C GLU A 110 -8.61 6.42 -13.78
N PRO A 111 -8.84 5.17 -13.33
CA PRO A 111 -7.81 4.39 -12.67
C PRO A 111 -6.65 4.10 -13.63
N ALA A 112 -5.43 4.04 -13.07
CA ALA A 112 -4.27 3.57 -13.82
C ALA A 112 -4.44 2.09 -14.19
N THR A 113 -4.06 1.71 -15.41
CA THR A 113 -4.09 0.32 -15.89
C THR A 113 -2.75 -0.04 -16.49
N ALA A 114 -2.39 -1.31 -16.50
CA ALA A 114 -1.18 -1.80 -17.14
C ALA A 114 -1.15 -1.35 -18.60
N THR A 115 0.00 -0.83 -19.03
CA THR A 115 0.11 -0.30 -20.39
C THR A 115 -0.18 -1.39 -21.43
N ARG A 116 -1.00 -1.05 -22.42
CA ARG A 116 -1.31 -1.90 -23.58
C ARG A 116 -0.57 -1.45 -24.84
N SER A 117 0.33 -0.48 -24.70
CA SER A 117 1.11 0.02 -25.83
C SER A 117 2.06 -1.06 -26.33
N ARG A 118 1.84 -1.54 -27.56
CA ARG A 118 2.68 -2.55 -28.21
C ARG A 118 4.15 -2.12 -28.37
N SER A 119 4.45 -0.84 -28.25
CA SER A 119 5.83 -0.34 -28.27
C SER A 119 6.52 -0.43 -26.89
N ASN A 120 5.78 -0.69 -25.83
CA ASN A 120 6.30 -0.73 -24.47
C ASN A 120 6.55 -2.18 -24.01
N PRO A 121 7.75 -2.52 -23.50
CA PRO A 121 8.04 -3.85 -22.97
C PRO A 121 7.04 -4.31 -21.89
N ALA A 122 6.55 -3.39 -21.05
CA ALA A 122 5.60 -3.71 -19.99
C ALA A 122 4.27 -4.30 -20.48
N SER A 123 3.90 -4.07 -21.75
CA SER A 123 2.68 -4.63 -22.33
C SER A 123 2.73 -6.15 -22.54
N TYR A 124 3.95 -6.72 -22.55
CA TYR A 124 4.21 -8.14 -22.79
C TYR A 124 4.70 -8.89 -21.55
N LEU A 125 4.74 -8.23 -20.39
CA LEU A 125 5.19 -8.88 -19.17
C LEU A 125 4.13 -9.84 -18.63
N THR A 126 4.51 -11.11 -18.52
CA THR A 126 3.84 -12.09 -17.68
C THR A 126 4.35 -11.95 -16.24
N PRO A 127 3.62 -12.47 -15.23
CA PRO A 127 4.13 -12.53 -13.86
C PRO A 127 5.54 -13.15 -13.77
N GLU A 128 5.77 -14.27 -14.45
CA GLU A 128 7.08 -14.93 -14.49
C GLU A 128 8.18 -14.07 -15.13
N LEU A 129 7.91 -13.43 -16.28
CA LEU A 129 8.89 -12.54 -16.90
C LEU A 129 9.17 -11.31 -16.02
N THR A 130 8.16 -10.77 -15.32
CA THR A 130 8.35 -9.69 -14.34
C THR A 130 9.29 -10.12 -13.21
N ALA A 131 9.18 -11.36 -12.71
CA ALA A 131 10.10 -11.90 -11.70
C ALA A 131 11.53 -11.96 -12.21
N HIS A 132 11.75 -12.40 -13.46
CA HIS A 132 13.08 -12.38 -14.07
C HIS A 132 13.66 -10.96 -14.19
N LEU A 133 12.87 -9.98 -14.65
CA LEU A 133 13.35 -8.60 -14.76
C LEU A 133 13.68 -7.99 -13.39
N LEU A 134 12.86 -8.27 -12.38
CA LEU A 134 13.13 -7.84 -11.01
C LEU A 134 14.39 -8.53 -10.46
N GLY A 135 14.53 -9.84 -10.65
CA GLY A 135 15.72 -10.59 -10.25
C GLY A 135 17.00 -10.05 -10.89
N LEU A 136 16.96 -9.74 -12.19
CA LEU A 136 18.08 -9.11 -12.89
C LEU A 136 18.39 -7.69 -12.38
N ALA A 137 17.37 -6.89 -12.10
CA ALA A 137 17.56 -5.54 -11.55
C ALA A 137 18.23 -5.56 -10.17
N LEU A 138 17.88 -6.56 -9.36
CA LEU A 138 18.43 -6.81 -8.02
C LEU A 138 19.79 -7.50 -8.02
N SER A 139 20.17 -8.15 -9.12
CA SER A 139 21.47 -8.76 -9.28
C SER A 139 22.55 -7.72 -9.60
N ASP A 140 23.77 -7.99 -9.16
CA ASP A 140 24.98 -7.23 -9.54
C ASP A 140 25.48 -7.59 -10.95
N GLU A 141 24.61 -8.16 -11.80
CA GLU A 141 24.98 -8.63 -13.13
C GLU A 141 25.30 -7.44 -14.06
N PRO A 142 26.44 -7.47 -14.78
CA PRO A 142 26.81 -6.43 -15.72
C PRO A 142 25.91 -6.45 -16.97
N ASP A 143 25.81 -5.32 -17.66
CA ASP A 143 24.90 -5.13 -18.80
C ASP A 143 25.05 -6.17 -19.92
N GLY A 144 26.26 -6.70 -20.12
CA GLY A 144 26.50 -7.77 -21.09
C GLY A 144 25.75 -9.06 -20.75
N GLY A 145 25.67 -9.43 -19.47
CA GLY A 145 24.95 -10.62 -18.99
C GLY A 145 23.43 -10.48 -19.09
N ILE A 146 22.92 -9.25 -18.92
CA ILE A 146 21.47 -8.96 -19.02
C ILE A 146 20.91 -9.36 -20.40
N ASP A 147 21.62 -9.03 -21.48
CA ASP A 147 21.18 -9.35 -22.83
C ASP A 147 21.14 -10.86 -23.10
N ASP A 148 22.16 -11.58 -22.65
CA ASP A 148 22.24 -13.03 -22.80
C ASP A 148 21.15 -13.72 -21.99
N ARG A 149 20.88 -13.23 -20.77
CA ARG A 149 19.78 -13.73 -19.96
C ARG A 149 18.43 -13.44 -20.60
N LEU A 150 18.19 -12.24 -21.10
CA LEU A 150 16.94 -11.90 -21.81
C LEU A 150 16.72 -12.83 -23.02
N ARG A 151 17.76 -13.09 -23.81
CA ARG A 151 17.66 -14.06 -24.94
C ARG A 151 17.36 -15.47 -24.47
N PHE A 152 18.01 -15.92 -23.38
CA PHE A 152 17.73 -17.22 -22.77
C PHE A 152 16.26 -17.36 -22.34
N LEU A 153 15.65 -16.26 -21.89
CA LEU A 153 14.23 -16.17 -21.56
C LEU A 153 13.30 -16.01 -22.78
N GLY A 154 13.84 -16.10 -23.99
CA GLY A 154 13.10 -15.93 -25.23
C GLY A 154 12.72 -14.48 -25.56
N VAL A 155 13.35 -13.49 -24.91
CA VAL A 155 13.22 -12.07 -25.24
C VAL A 155 14.28 -11.71 -26.27
N GLU A 156 13.85 -11.54 -27.51
CA GLU A 156 14.69 -11.19 -28.66
C GLU A 156 14.29 -9.82 -29.21
N CYS A 157 15.08 -9.29 -30.15
CA CYS A 157 14.71 -8.05 -30.83
C CYS A 157 13.40 -8.26 -31.62
N ASN A 158 12.36 -7.52 -31.24
CA ASN A 158 11.02 -7.58 -31.82
C ASN A 158 10.27 -8.90 -31.62
N ARG A 159 10.73 -9.81 -30.74
CA ARG A 159 10.06 -11.08 -30.46
C ARG A 159 10.13 -11.46 -28.99
N ILE A 160 9.06 -12.08 -28.48
CA ILE A 160 9.02 -12.66 -27.13
C ILE A 160 8.37 -14.03 -27.23
N GLY A 161 9.09 -15.10 -26.87
CA GLY A 161 8.60 -16.47 -27.03
C GLY A 161 8.21 -16.79 -28.49
N GLY A 162 8.94 -16.22 -29.46
CA GLY A 162 8.63 -16.34 -30.89
C GLY A 162 7.51 -15.43 -31.41
N VAL A 163 6.77 -14.74 -30.55
CA VAL A 163 5.67 -13.84 -30.95
C VAL A 163 6.22 -12.46 -31.33
N PRO A 164 5.91 -11.91 -32.52
CA PRO A 164 6.34 -10.57 -32.90
C PRO A 164 5.73 -9.47 -32.01
N THR A 165 6.59 -8.61 -31.44
CA THR A 165 6.20 -7.54 -30.51
C THR A 165 6.57 -6.14 -31.00
N GLY A 166 7.58 -6.01 -31.86
CA GLY A 166 8.12 -4.70 -32.26
C GLY A 166 8.85 -3.95 -31.13
N VAL A 167 9.18 -4.65 -30.03
CA VAL A 167 9.95 -4.11 -28.90
C VAL A 167 11.39 -4.59 -29.01
N SER A 168 12.34 -3.66 -29.01
CA SER A 168 13.76 -3.99 -29.04
C SER A 168 14.27 -4.47 -27.67
N LEU A 169 15.34 -5.28 -27.68
CA LEU A 169 16.03 -5.72 -26.47
C LEU A 169 16.49 -4.54 -25.59
N ALA A 170 16.94 -3.45 -26.22
CA ALA A 170 17.33 -2.22 -25.54
C ALA A 170 16.20 -1.60 -24.70
N ARG A 171 14.92 -1.79 -25.07
CA ARG A 171 13.79 -1.32 -24.26
C ARG A 171 13.61 -2.15 -22.98
N PHE A 172 13.80 -3.46 -23.05
CA PHE A 172 13.81 -4.32 -21.86
C PHE A 172 14.97 -3.98 -20.94
N ARG A 173 16.16 -3.76 -21.49
CA ARG A 173 17.32 -3.31 -20.69
C ARG A 173 17.05 -2.00 -19.97
N ARG A 174 16.49 -1.00 -20.67
CA ARG A 174 16.08 0.28 -20.05
C ARG A 174 15.05 0.10 -18.95
N LEU A 175 14.13 -0.84 -19.09
CA LEU A 175 13.16 -1.14 -18.03
C LEU A 175 13.86 -1.74 -16.80
N ILE A 176 14.79 -2.69 -16.98
CA ILE A 176 15.60 -3.26 -15.88
C ILE A 176 16.39 -2.16 -15.16
N HIS A 177 17.03 -1.25 -15.90
CA HIS A 177 17.71 -0.09 -15.31
C HIS A 177 16.74 0.83 -14.58
N GLY A 178 15.56 1.10 -15.13
CA GLY A 178 14.53 1.89 -14.44
C GLY A 178 14.07 1.26 -13.12
N ILE A 179 13.97 -0.07 -13.06
CA ILE A 179 13.70 -0.81 -11.82
C ILE A 179 14.85 -0.63 -10.84
N ARG A 180 16.10 -0.82 -11.29
CA ARG A 180 17.31 -0.67 -10.45
C ARG A 180 17.44 0.75 -9.90
N ASP A 181 17.23 1.77 -10.71
CA ASP A 181 17.30 3.18 -10.32
C ASP A 181 16.20 3.53 -9.31
N ALA A 182 14.95 3.12 -9.56
CA ALA A 182 13.86 3.33 -8.62
C ALA A 182 14.11 2.60 -7.29
N TRP A 183 14.65 1.38 -7.33
CA TRP A 183 15.01 0.61 -6.15
C TRP A 183 16.08 1.31 -5.31
N ALA A 184 17.14 1.80 -5.96
CA ALA A 184 18.26 2.44 -5.29
C ALA A 184 17.91 3.83 -4.73
N GLU A 185 17.16 4.64 -5.47
CA GLU A 185 16.87 6.03 -5.11
C GLU A 185 15.65 6.17 -4.20
N ALA A 186 14.58 5.37 -4.38
CA ALA A 186 13.31 5.54 -3.68
C ALA A 186 12.96 4.47 -2.64
N GLY A 187 13.84 3.50 -2.45
CA GLY A 187 13.59 2.35 -1.61
C GLY A 187 13.01 1.19 -2.41
N GLY A 188 13.54 0.01 -2.15
CA GLY A 188 13.19 -1.19 -2.89
C GLY A 188 11.72 -1.57 -2.79
N GLU A 189 11.09 -1.23 -1.68
CA GLU A 189 9.71 -1.53 -1.36
C GLU A 189 8.73 -0.87 -2.34
N VAL A 190 8.97 0.40 -2.70
CA VAL A 190 8.08 1.15 -3.60
C VAL A 190 8.21 0.63 -5.02
N ALA A 191 9.44 0.36 -5.47
CA ALA A 191 9.70 -0.23 -6.78
C ALA A 191 9.11 -1.66 -6.87
N ALA A 192 9.26 -2.47 -5.82
CA ALA A 192 8.66 -3.79 -5.71
C ALA A 192 7.12 -3.71 -5.80
N ALA A 193 6.50 -2.83 -5.01
CA ALA A 193 5.04 -2.68 -4.98
C ALA A 193 4.47 -2.34 -6.36
N LEU A 194 5.12 -1.45 -7.13
CA LEU A 194 4.71 -1.13 -8.50
C LEU A 194 4.74 -2.35 -9.44
N LEU A 195 5.81 -3.14 -9.37
CA LEU A 195 5.92 -4.36 -10.18
C LEU A 195 4.91 -5.41 -9.72
N LEU A 196 4.66 -5.53 -8.42
CA LEU A 196 3.68 -6.45 -7.86
C LEU A 196 2.25 -6.06 -8.24
N ALA A 197 1.93 -4.77 -8.35
CA ALA A 197 0.66 -4.31 -8.88
C ALA A 197 0.48 -4.74 -10.35
N LEU A 198 1.54 -4.64 -11.16
CA LEU A 198 1.52 -5.15 -12.53
C LEU A 198 1.38 -6.69 -12.56
N VAL A 199 2.08 -7.41 -11.69
CA VAL A 199 1.96 -8.87 -11.53
C VAL A 199 0.51 -9.24 -11.20
N TRP A 200 -0.11 -8.53 -10.26
CA TRP A 200 -1.49 -8.75 -9.87
C TRP A 200 -2.45 -8.53 -11.04
N GLU A 201 -2.34 -7.41 -11.74
CA GLU A 201 -3.20 -7.08 -12.89
C GLU A 201 -3.05 -8.09 -14.04
N ARG A 202 -1.86 -8.68 -14.21
CA ARG A 202 -1.55 -9.66 -15.27
C ARG A 202 -1.82 -11.11 -14.86
N ALA A 203 -2.02 -11.38 -13.57
CA ALA A 203 -2.30 -12.73 -13.11
C ALA A 203 -3.74 -13.11 -13.41
N SER A 204 -3.93 -14.25 -14.08
CA SER A 204 -5.24 -14.86 -14.31
C SER A 204 -5.55 -15.99 -13.35
N THR A 205 -4.52 -16.54 -12.69
CA THR A 205 -4.64 -17.66 -11.74
C THR A 205 -3.62 -17.49 -10.61
N LYS A 206 -3.87 -18.15 -9.48
CA LYS A 206 -2.90 -18.19 -8.37
C LYS A 206 -1.59 -18.89 -8.76
N GLN A 207 -1.62 -19.78 -9.76
CA GLN A 207 -0.42 -20.38 -10.34
C GLN A 207 0.51 -19.34 -10.96
N CYS A 208 -0.02 -18.26 -11.55
CA CYS A 208 0.80 -17.16 -12.07
C CYS A 208 1.60 -16.47 -10.95
N LEU A 209 1.00 -16.28 -9.77
CA LEU A 209 1.67 -15.72 -8.60
C LEU A 209 2.74 -16.68 -8.05
N LEU A 210 2.46 -17.98 -8.03
CA LEU A 210 3.44 -18.99 -7.64
C LEU A 210 4.65 -19.01 -8.60
N ASN A 211 4.42 -18.95 -9.91
CA ASN A 211 5.50 -18.86 -10.90
C ASN A 211 6.35 -17.61 -10.64
N PHE A 212 5.74 -16.45 -10.41
CA PHE A 212 6.47 -15.24 -10.04
C PHE A 212 7.38 -15.47 -8.82
N LEU A 213 6.86 -16.05 -7.74
CA LEU A 213 7.62 -16.28 -6.51
C LEU A 213 8.75 -17.30 -6.67
N LEU A 214 8.49 -18.43 -7.35
CA LEU A 214 9.50 -19.45 -7.62
C LEU A 214 10.62 -18.91 -8.52
N THR A 215 10.25 -18.19 -9.58
CA THR A 215 11.23 -17.57 -10.47
C THR A 215 12.06 -16.52 -9.75
N LEU A 216 11.45 -15.66 -8.92
CA LEU A 216 12.20 -14.68 -8.14
C LEU A 216 13.15 -15.36 -7.14
N HIS A 217 12.73 -16.50 -6.58
CA HIS A 217 13.55 -17.30 -5.66
C HIS A 217 14.88 -17.74 -6.27
N GLU A 218 14.94 -17.98 -7.58
CA GLU A 218 16.17 -18.36 -8.29
C GLU A 218 17.22 -17.25 -8.29
N TYR A 219 16.80 -15.98 -8.24
CA TYR A 219 17.71 -14.83 -8.18
C TYR A 219 18.04 -14.42 -6.75
N ARG A 220 17.06 -14.54 -5.85
CA ARG A 220 17.20 -14.18 -4.45
C ARG A 220 16.29 -15.07 -3.59
N PRO A 221 16.79 -15.67 -2.49
CA PRO A 221 15.95 -16.47 -1.61
C PRO A 221 14.81 -15.64 -1.01
N VAL A 222 13.58 -15.83 -1.51
CA VAL A 222 12.37 -15.13 -1.01
C VAL A 222 11.38 -16.05 -0.29
N LEU A 223 11.44 -17.36 -0.54
CA LEU A 223 10.50 -18.34 0.01
C LEU A 223 11.05 -18.89 1.33
N ALA A 224 10.18 -19.02 2.34
CA ALA A 224 10.56 -19.60 3.63
C ALA A 224 10.84 -21.11 3.50
N GLN A 225 10.03 -21.83 2.71
CA GLN A 225 10.12 -23.26 2.50
C GLN A 225 9.91 -23.59 1.02
N PRO A 226 10.93 -23.44 0.14
CA PRO A 226 10.77 -23.69 -1.29
C PRO A 226 10.40 -25.15 -1.62
N SER A 227 10.80 -26.10 -0.77
CA SER A 227 10.46 -27.53 -0.90
C SER A 227 8.97 -27.80 -0.82
N THR A 228 8.19 -26.96 -0.13
CA THR A 228 6.72 -27.06 -0.06
C THR A 228 6.08 -27.05 -1.44
N PHE A 229 6.67 -26.33 -2.40
CA PHE A 229 6.14 -26.25 -3.76
C PHE A 229 6.64 -27.37 -4.70
N GLN A 230 7.57 -28.20 -4.24
CA GLN A 230 8.01 -29.40 -4.95
C GLN A 230 7.06 -30.58 -4.72
N CYS A 231 6.40 -30.62 -3.56
CA CYS A 231 5.36 -31.60 -3.24
C CYS A 231 4.06 -31.26 -3.97
N PRO A 232 3.51 -32.14 -4.83
CA PRO A 232 2.29 -31.85 -5.59
C PRO A 232 1.07 -31.53 -4.72
N SER A 233 0.90 -32.21 -3.58
CA SER A 233 -0.24 -31.99 -2.67
C SER A 233 -0.17 -30.64 -1.97
N ASP A 234 1.01 -30.27 -1.46
CA ASP A 234 1.20 -29.01 -0.73
C ASP A 234 1.12 -27.82 -1.69
N ARG A 235 1.67 -27.98 -2.89
CA ARG A 235 1.48 -27.03 -3.99
C ARG A 235 0.00 -26.85 -4.32
N GLN A 236 -0.75 -27.94 -4.48
CA GLN A 236 -2.17 -27.86 -4.80
C GLN A 236 -2.96 -27.20 -3.66
N PHE A 237 -2.68 -27.57 -2.41
CA PHE A 237 -3.28 -26.95 -1.23
C PHE A 237 -3.04 -25.43 -1.21
N TRP A 238 -1.81 -24.98 -1.49
CA TRP A 238 -1.52 -23.56 -1.61
C TRP A 238 -2.27 -22.91 -2.77
N LEU A 239 -2.36 -23.56 -3.93
CA LEU A 239 -3.08 -23.02 -5.11
C LEU A 239 -4.59 -22.88 -4.86
N GLU A 240 -5.19 -23.78 -4.10
CA GLU A 240 -6.61 -23.78 -3.75
C GLU A 240 -6.94 -22.88 -2.55
N ALA A 241 -5.94 -22.54 -1.73
CA ALA A 241 -6.15 -21.66 -0.58
C ALA A 241 -6.68 -20.29 -1.05
N GLN A 242 -7.80 -19.89 -0.47
CA GLN A 242 -8.43 -18.59 -0.71
C GLN A 242 -9.14 -18.11 0.56
N PHE A 243 -9.35 -16.81 0.67
CA PHE A 243 -10.29 -16.26 1.65
C PHE A 243 -11.73 -16.37 1.14
N TYR A 244 -12.65 -16.57 2.06
CA TYR A 244 -14.08 -16.54 1.82
C TYR A 244 -14.66 -15.21 2.32
N LEU A 245 -15.87 -14.86 1.86
CA LEU A 245 -16.51 -13.63 2.29
C LEU A 245 -16.70 -13.59 3.82
N GLU A 246 -16.98 -14.76 4.41
CA GLU A 246 -17.11 -14.96 5.86
C GLU A 246 -15.84 -14.56 6.64
N ASP A 247 -14.65 -14.79 6.06
CA ASP A 247 -13.37 -14.41 6.67
C ASP A 247 -13.23 -12.89 6.82
N TYR A 248 -13.92 -12.10 5.99
CA TYR A 248 -13.90 -10.64 5.98
C TYR A 248 -15.11 -10.00 6.70
N THR A 249 -16.30 -10.60 6.60
CA THR A 249 -17.50 -10.02 7.24
C THR A 249 -17.47 -10.09 8.77
N ASP A 250 -16.59 -10.93 9.32
CA ASP A 250 -16.31 -10.94 10.75
C ASP A 250 -15.43 -9.74 11.14
N ALA A 251 -16.07 -8.69 11.65
CA ALA A 251 -15.39 -7.52 12.19
C ALA A 251 -14.36 -7.90 13.27
N VAL A 252 -14.64 -8.96 14.05
CA VAL A 252 -13.71 -9.46 15.09
C VAL A 252 -12.46 -10.05 14.43
N GLY A 253 -12.61 -10.79 13.34
CA GLY A 253 -11.50 -11.34 12.55
C GLY A 253 -10.58 -10.27 11.96
N LEU A 254 -11.15 -9.22 11.36
CA LEU A 254 -10.38 -8.09 10.83
C LEU A 254 -9.70 -7.26 11.93
N GLU A 255 -10.39 -7.09 13.06
CA GLU A 255 -9.81 -6.42 14.21
C GLU A 255 -8.61 -7.22 14.74
N ALA A 256 -8.78 -8.53 14.92
CA ALA A 256 -7.70 -9.41 15.35
C ALA A 256 -6.52 -9.40 14.38
N ALA A 257 -6.78 -9.40 13.06
CA ALA A 257 -5.74 -9.25 12.04
C ALA A 257 -5.00 -7.92 12.16
N SER A 258 -5.73 -6.82 12.34
CA SER A 258 -5.18 -5.49 12.57
C SER A 258 -4.30 -5.46 13.81
N GLN A 259 -4.74 -6.08 14.91
CA GLN A 259 -3.96 -6.19 16.14
C GLN A 259 -2.65 -6.96 15.92
N ARG A 260 -2.70 -8.12 15.24
CA ARG A 260 -1.48 -8.88 14.90
C ARG A 260 -0.48 -8.02 14.12
N VAL A 261 -0.96 -7.26 13.13
CA VAL A 261 -0.11 -6.37 12.33
C VAL A 261 0.50 -5.24 13.14
N LEU A 262 -0.30 -4.58 13.98
CA LEU A 262 0.15 -3.45 14.81
C LEU A 262 1.11 -3.89 15.92
N SER A 263 0.81 -5.00 16.62
CA SER A 263 1.66 -5.54 17.68
C SER A 263 3.05 -5.93 17.14
N ALA A 264 3.11 -6.53 15.95
CA ALA A 264 4.39 -6.85 15.31
C ALA A 264 5.19 -5.59 14.90
N ALA A 265 4.51 -4.51 14.48
CA ALA A 265 5.17 -3.25 14.16
C ALA A 265 5.78 -2.57 15.40
N SER A 266 5.10 -2.66 16.55
CA SER A 266 5.58 -2.13 17.83
C SER A 266 6.74 -2.92 18.44
N SER A 267 6.84 -4.22 18.13
CA SER A 267 7.98 -5.04 18.53
C SER A 267 9.25 -4.56 17.83
N ARG A 268 10.22 -4.03 18.59
CA ARG A 268 11.56 -3.71 18.07
C ARG A 268 12.32 -4.95 17.61
N GLU A 269 11.96 -6.13 18.12
CA GLU A 269 12.59 -7.40 17.85
C GLU A 269 11.86 -8.19 16.76
N GLY A 270 12.00 -7.74 15.51
CA GLY A 270 12.06 -8.58 14.29
C GLY A 270 11.00 -9.66 14.00
N ALA A 271 9.95 -9.83 14.79
CA ALA A 271 9.02 -10.95 14.69
C ALA A 271 7.92 -10.66 13.67
N MET A 272 8.29 -10.46 12.40
CA MET A 272 7.38 -10.65 11.27
C MET A 272 7.14 -12.17 11.11
N GLY A 273 6.36 -12.75 12.03
CA GLY A 273 5.98 -14.16 12.01
C GLY A 273 4.84 -14.46 11.04
N VAL A 274 4.46 -15.73 10.98
CA VAL A 274 3.32 -16.25 10.19
C VAL A 274 2.05 -15.45 10.49
N ASP A 275 1.76 -15.23 11.78
CA ASP A 275 0.62 -14.47 12.29
C ASP A 275 0.49 -13.05 11.72
N TRP A 276 1.64 -12.38 11.53
CA TRP A 276 1.69 -11.05 10.92
C TRP A 276 1.36 -11.12 9.44
N ALA A 277 1.96 -12.06 8.70
CA ALA A 277 1.76 -12.23 7.27
C ALA A 277 0.29 -12.55 6.94
N GLU A 278 -0.32 -13.49 7.69
CA GLU A 278 -1.74 -13.81 7.55
C GLU A 278 -2.64 -12.61 7.91
N GLY A 279 -2.26 -11.84 8.93
CA GLY A 279 -2.93 -10.58 9.28
C GLY A 279 -2.92 -9.59 8.12
N VAL A 280 -1.75 -9.37 7.50
CA VAL A 280 -1.63 -8.48 6.33
C VAL A 280 -2.45 -8.98 5.15
N GLU A 281 -2.38 -10.27 4.82
CA GLU A 281 -3.15 -10.85 3.72
C GLU A 281 -4.66 -10.68 3.91
N LEU A 282 -5.18 -10.91 5.12
CA LEU A 282 -6.59 -10.73 5.42
C LEU A 282 -7.02 -9.27 5.34
N LEU A 283 -6.20 -8.34 5.83
CA LEU A 283 -6.46 -6.90 5.72
C LEU A 283 -6.44 -6.44 4.27
N VAL A 284 -5.44 -6.87 3.48
CA VAL A 284 -5.36 -6.56 2.05
C VAL A 284 -6.58 -7.11 1.31
N PHE A 285 -6.97 -8.36 1.60
CA PHE A 285 -8.18 -8.95 1.04
C PHE A 285 -9.40 -8.08 1.37
N GLY A 286 -9.62 -7.74 2.64
CA GLY A 286 -10.73 -6.89 3.05
C GLY A 286 -10.73 -5.50 2.41
N LEU A 287 -9.57 -4.86 2.33
CA LEU A 287 -9.41 -3.54 1.69
C LEU A 287 -9.65 -3.61 0.18
N SER A 288 -9.26 -4.70 -0.48
CA SER A 288 -9.47 -4.88 -1.92
C SER A 288 -10.92 -5.17 -2.32
N LEU A 289 -11.69 -5.79 -1.41
CA LEU A 289 -13.16 -5.84 -1.51
C LEU A 289 -13.79 -4.49 -1.15
N GLY A 290 -13.05 -3.68 -0.40
CA GLY A 290 -13.38 -2.36 0.11
C GLY A 290 -13.46 -1.25 -0.95
N HIS A 291 -14.42 -1.37 -1.86
CA HIS A 291 -15.37 -0.27 -2.09
C HIS A 291 -16.70 -0.49 -1.36
N ALA A 292 -16.78 -1.56 -0.55
CA ALA A 292 -18.04 -2.06 -0.03
C ALA A 292 -18.62 -1.29 1.17
N PHE A 293 -17.84 -0.41 1.81
CA PHE A 293 -18.33 0.36 2.95
C PHE A 293 -18.58 1.81 2.56
N LYS A 294 -17.59 2.60 2.11
CA LYS A 294 -17.81 4.02 1.80
C LYS A 294 -17.11 4.48 0.51
N PRO A 295 -17.59 5.54 -0.15
CA PRO A 295 -16.86 6.19 -1.24
C PRO A 295 -15.48 6.77 -0.82
N ALA A 296 -14.57 6.89 -1.79
CA ALA A 296 -13.19 7.36 -1.59
C ALA A 296 -13.12 8.82 -1.16
N VAL A 297 -12.24 9.20 -0.23
CA VAL A 297 -11.92 10.62 -0.03
C VAL A 297 -11.18 11.12 -1.28
N PRO A 298 -11.76 12.08 -2.04
CA PRO A 298 -11.09 12.59 -3.23
C PRO A 298 -9.84 13.38 -2.81
N ALA A 299 -8.67 12.93 -3.26
CA ALA A 299 -7.45 13.73 -3.15
C ALA A 299 -7.61 15.03 -3.94
N GLY A 300 -7.15 16.13 -3.37
CA GLY A 300 -7.38 17.46 -3.91
C GLY A 300 -6.23 18.42 -3.66
N ARG A 301 -6.45 19.67 -4.07
CA ARG A 301 -5.59 20.79 -3.68
C ARG A 301 -6.44 21.82 -2.97
N PHE A 302 -6.11 22.13 -1.74
CA PHE A 302 -6.92 22.99 -0.88
C PHE A 302 -6.13 24.18 -0.37
N ARG A 303 -6.83 25.27 -0.10
CA ARG A 303 -6.24 26.55 0.37
C ARG A 303 -6.54 26.73 1.84
N TYR A 304 -5.60 27.24 2.62
CA TYR A 304 -5.86 27.64 4.01
C TYR A 304 -5.75 29.16 4.14
N ARG A 305 -6.79 29.83 4.67
CA ARG A 305 -6.79 31.30 4.92
C ARG A 305 -6.30 32.18 3.76
N GLY A 306 -6.63 31.81 2.52
CA GLY A 306 -6.24 32.57 1.32
C GLY A 306 -4.84 32.27 0.79
N LEU A 307 -4.10 31.34 1.42
CA LEU A 307 -2.80 30.87 0.96
C LEU A 307 -2.90 30.00 -0.30
N GLU A 308 -1.73 29.69 -0.88
CA GLU A 308 -1.61 28.85 -2.07
C GLU A 308 -2.26 27.48 -1.88
N ALA A 309 -2.84 26.91 -2.93
CA ALA A 309 -3.43 25.57 -2.85
C ALA A 309 -2.35 24.49 -2.80
N LYS A 310 -2.39 23.62 -1.78
CA LYS A 310 -1.45 22.51 -1.58
C LYS A 310 -2.14 21.16 -1.67
N PRO A 311 -1.43 20.10 -2.09
CA PRO A 311 -1.97 18.74 -2.05
C PRO A 311 -2.28 18.31 -0.61
N ASP A 312 -3.31 17.50 -0.41
CA ASP A 312 -3.80 17.08 0.91
C ASP A 312 -3.41 15.64 1.27
N CYS A 313 -2.24 15.18 0.86
CA CYS A 313 -1.87 13.77 0.93
C CYS A 313 -1.97 13.18 2.34
N VAL A 314 -1.49 13.91 3.35
CA VAL A 314 -1.47 13.43 4.75
C VAL A 314 -2.83 13.63 5.41
N GLU A 315 -3.48 14.74 5.08
CA GLU A 315 -4.82 15.10 5.53
C GLU A 315 -5.83 14.06 5.04
N ALA A 316 -5.81 13.71 3.75
CA ALA A 316 -6.65 12.66 3.18
C ALA A 316 -6.40 11.31 3.86
N ALA A 317 -5.14 10.94 4.12
CA ALA A 317 -4.82 9.70 4.83
C ALA A 317 -5.35 9.71 6.28
N LEU A 318 -5.28 10.86 6.96
CA LEU A 318 -5.86 11.03 8.29
C LEU A 318 -7.39 10.90 8.21
N ARG A 319 -8.05 11.54 7.22
CA ARG A 319 -9.49 11.43 7.00
C ARG A 319 -9.92 10.00 6.76
N GLU A 320 -9.24 9.29 5.88
CA GLU A 320 -9.52 7.88 5.59
C GLU A 320 -9.42 7.02 6.84
N THR A 321 -8.48 7.34 7.75
CA THR A 321 -8.36 6.65 9.04
C THR A 321 -9.59 6.89 9.92
N PHE A 322 -10.02 8.14 10.08
CA PHE A 322 -11.23 8.46 10.86
C PHE A 322 -12.49 7.89 10.19
N ASP A 323 -12.62 8.05 8.89
CA ASP A 323 -13.75 7.55 8.13
C ASP A 323 -13.87 6.03 8.28
N LEU A 324 -12.77 5.28 8.22
CA LEU A 324 -12.76 3.82 8.41
C LEU A 324 -13.29 3.43 9.81
N LEU A 325 -12.91 4.17 10.84
CA LEU A 325 -13.33 3.88 12.23
C LEU A 325 -14.78 4.28 12.50
N LEU A 326 -15.25 5.33 11.82
CA LEU A 326 -16.57 5.92 12.08
C LEU A 326 -17.65 5.40 11.14
N PHE A 327 -17.32 4.83 9.99
CA PHE A 327 -18.33 4.40 9.03
C PHE A 327 -19.09 3.15 9.51
N ASP A 328 -20.41 3.23 9.52
CA ASP A 328 -21.31 2.11 9.76
C ASP A 328 -21.74 1.50 8.41
N PRO A 329 -21.25 0.30 8.05
CA PRO A 329 -21.59 -0.34 6.79
C PRO A 329 -23.05 -0.82 6.72
N VAL A 330 -23.70 -1.08 7.86
CA VAL A 330 -25.10 -1.51 7.90
C VAL A 330 -26.02 -0.32 7.61
N GLN A 331 -25.71 0.82 8.23
CA GLN A 331 -26.51 2.04 8.07
C GLN A 331 -26.05 2.93 6.91
N GLN A 332 -24.92 2.59 6.27
CA GLN A 332 -24.29 3.33 5.18
C GLN A 332 -24.08 4.82 5.51
N ARG A 333 -23.65 5.10 6.76
CA ARG A 333 -23.40 6.46 7.25
C ARG A 333 -22.30 6.47 8.30
N PHE A 334 -21.69 7.64 8.53
CA PHE A 334 -20.79 7.82 9.65
C PHE A 334 -21.56 7.86 10.97
N ASP A 335 -20.97 7.27 12.00
CA ASP A 335 -21.46 7.23 13.38
C ASP A 335 -20.51 8.04 14.29
N PRO A 336 -20.75 9.36 14.47
CA PRO A 336 -19.92 10.21 15.30
C PRO A 336 -19.94 9.82 16.79
N SER A 337 -20.88 8.97 17.23
CA SER A 337 -20.94 8.52 18.63
C SER A 337 -19.77 7.60 18.99
N ARG A 338 -19.07 7.07 17.99
CA ARG A 338 -17.83 6.29 18.14
C ARG A 338 -16.59 7.15 18.42
N LEU A 339 -16.69 8.47 18.28
CA LEU A 339 -15.58 9.37 18.61
C LEU A 339 -15.35 9.41 20.14
N PRO A 340 -14.08 9.49 20.59
CA PRO A 340 -13.77 9.75 21.99
C PRO A 340 -14.44 11.03 22.50
N PRO A 341 -14.87 11.11 23.77
CA PRO A 341 -15.47 12.32 24.34
C PRO A 341 -14.54 13.52 24.37
N SER A 342 -13.22 13.28 24.32
CA SER A 342 -12.22 14.34 24.23
C SER A 342 -12.12 14.98 22.85
N SER A 343 -12.78 14.41 21.83
CA SER A 343 -12.72 14.89 20.45
C SER A 343 -13.12 16.35 20.34
N THR A 344 -12.44 17.09 19.45
CA THR A 344 -12.74 18.50 19.27
C THR A 344 -14.17 18.71 18.74
N PRO A 345 -14.86 19.79 19.14
CA PRO A 345 -16.20 20.10 18.63
C PRO A 345 -16.25 20.20 17.10
N GLU A 346 -15.16 20.66 16.49
CA GLU A 346 -15.04 20.82 15.05
C GLU A 346 -15.00 19.46 14.32
N LEU A 347 -14.26 18.48 14.87
CA LEU A 347 -14.23 17.11 14.35
C LEU A 347 -15.60 16.44 14.47
N VAL A 348 -16.22 16.52 15.66
CA VAL A 348 -17.57 15.98 15.90
C VAL A 348 -18.57 16.63 14.94
N GLY A 349 -18.48 17.96 14.77
CA GLY A 349 -19.33 18.71 13.85
C GLY A 349 -19.11 18.32 12.38
N PHE A 350 -17.89 18.01 11.97
CA PHE A 350 -17.58 17.55 10.62
C PHE A 350 -18.32 16.25 10.29
N TYR A 351 -18.25 15.24 11.17
CA TYR A 351 -18.94 13.98 10.95
C TYR A 351 -20.46 14.06 11.16
N THR A 352 -20.94 14.89 12.09
CA THR A 352 -22.38 15.06 12.37
C THR A 352 -23.12 15.73 11.21
N ARG A 353 -22.50 16.68 10.51
CA ARG A 353 -23.12 17.36 9.34
C ARG A 353 -23.17 16.49 8.07
N GLY A 354 -22.79 15.22 8.19
CA GLY A 354 -22.62 14.31 7.06
C GLY A 354 -21.34 14.65 6.34
N ALA A 355 -20.23 14.04 6.76
CA ALA A 355 -18.93 14.02 6.05
C ALA A 355 -19.01 13.38 4.63
N ASN A 356 -20.21 13.32 4.06
CA ASN A 356 -20.57 12.69 2.80
C ASN A 356 -19.60 13.14 1.71
N ILE A 357 -19.11 12.13 1.03
CA ILE A 357 -17.98 12.16 0.13
C ILE A 357 -18.23 13.00 -1.14
N ASP A 358 -19.48 13.35 -1.43
CA ASP A 358 -19.85 14.12 -2.62
C ASP A 358 -19.93 15.64 -2.40
N SER A 359 -19.69 16.11 -1.18
CA SER A 359 -19.55 17.54 -0.91
C SER A 359 -18.20 18.02 -1.46
N ALA A 360 -18.21 18.77 -2.57
CA ALA A 360 -17.01 19.42 -3.11
C ALA A 360 -16.24 20.25 -2.06
N ASN A 361 -16.91 20.64 -0.97
CA ASN A 361 -16.33 21.39 0.14
C ASN A 361 -15.79 20.51 1.28
N ALA A 362 -16.09 19.20 1.33
CA ALA A 362 -15.67 18.33 2.44
C ALA A 362 -14.14 18.23 2.53
N GLY A 363 -13.45 18.10 1.38
CA GLY A 363 -12.00 18.10 1.34
C GLY A 363 -11.40 19.41 1.87
N GLN A 364 -11.95 20.56 1.45
CA GLN A 364 -11.50 21.87 1.92
C GLN A 364 -11.78 22.09 3.42
N GLN A 365 -12.92 21.64 3.93
CA GLN A 365 -13.24 21.69 5.36
C GLN A 365 -12.29 20.81 6.16
N TRP A 366 -12.04 19.59 5.71
CA TRP A 366 -11.11 18.68 6.36
C TRP A 366 -9.68 19.21 6.37
N PHE A 367 -9.22 19.77 5.24
CA PHE A 367 -7.91 20.40 5.14
C PHE A 367 -7.75 21.57 6.12
N ASN A 368 -8.81 22.36 6.29
CA ASN A 368 -8.83 23.44 7.29
C ASN A 368 -8.76 22.90 8.73
N LEU A 369 -9.39 21.76 9.02
CA LEU A 369 -9.29 21.11 10.35
C LEU A 369 -7.88 20.59 10.63
N CYS A 370 -7.17 20.15 9.59
CA CYS A 370 -5.81 19.64 9.73
C CYS A 370 -4.72 20.73 9.75
N SER A 371 -5.08 21.97 9.42
CA SER A 371 -4.17 23.10 9.39
C SER A 371 -4.08 23.76 10.77
N ASP A 372 -2.92 24.30 11.12
CA ASP A 372 -2.69 25.05 12.36
C ASP A 372 -3.01 24.25 13.65
N LEU A 373 -2.86 22.92 13.60
CA LEU A 373 -3.01 22.03 14.74
C LEU A 373 -1.79 22.12 15.66
N PRO A 374 -1.99 22.12 16.99
CA PRO A 374 -0.90 22.11 17.96
C PRO A 374 -0.01 20.86 17.80
N GLU A 375 1.30 21.02 18.01
CA GLU A 375 2.32 19.97 17.98
C GLU A 375 2.55 19.26 16.63
N ALA A 376 1.66 19.48 15.65
CA ALA A 376 1.82 19.01 14.29
C ALA A 376 2.92 19.80 13.56
N THR A 377 3.59 19.12 12.65
CA THR A 377 4.67 19.64 11.80
C THR A 377 4.13 19.84 10.39
N TYR A 378 4.56 20.92 9.73
CA TYR A 378 4.02 21.34 8.43
C TYR A 378 5.14 21.56 7.42
N LEU A 379 4.86 21.26 6.14
CA LEU A 379 5.76 21.54 5.02
C LEU A 379 5.67 23.01 4.60
N ALA A 380 4.47 23.56 4.54
CA ALA A 380 4.24 24.96 4.23
C ALA A 380 3.94 25.78 5.49
N GLY A 381 4.29 27.06 5.45
CA GLY A 381 4.09 27.96 6.59
C GLY A 381 5.21 27.98 7.63
N ALA A 382 6.31 27.22 7.43
CA ALA A 382 7.47 27.15 8.34
C ALA A 382 8.25 28.47 8.55
N GLY A 383 7.70 29.62 8.14
CA GLY A 383 8.28 30.96 8.33
C GLY A 383 7.25 32.08 8.51
N GLY A 384 5.96 31.75 8.77
CA GLY A 384 4.90 32.72 9.01
C GLY A 384 3.98 32.29 10.17
N GLU A 385 2.96 33.10 10.50
CA GLU A 385 1.98 32.80 11.56
C GLU A 385 0.97 31.70 11.21
N GLN A 386 1.04 31.11 10.02
CA GLN A 386 0.03 30.17 9.51
C GLN A 386 0.68 28.91 8.96
N PHE A 387 0.40 27.77 9.59
CA PHE A 387 0.94 26.46 9.23
C PHE A 387 -0.11 25.59 8.53
N TYR A 388 0.22 25.03 7.36
CA TYR A 388 -0.68 24.23 6.53
C TYR A 388 0.13 23.25 5.67
N GLU A 389 -0.49 22.20 5.13
CA GLU A 389 0.18 21.07 4.47
C GLU A 389 1.02 20.24 5.46
N LEU A 390 0.40 19.23 6.08
CA LEU A 390 1.02 18.38 7.09
C LEU A 390 2.28 17.67 6.55
N HIS A 391 3.32 17.62 7.38
CA HIS A 391 4.53 16.88 7.07
C HIS A 391 4.24 15.36 7.02
N PRO A 392 4.68 14.61 5.99
CA PRO A 392 4.29 13.22 5.76
C PRO A 392 5.08 12.22 6.61
N THR A 393 4.91 12.24 7.93
CA THR A 393 5.43 11.19 8.83
C THR A 393 4.33 10.54 9.66
N LEU A 394 4.59 9.31 10.14
CA LEU A 394 3.66 8.60 11.03
C LEU A 394 3.46 9.32 12.35
N GLY A 395 4.56 9.82 12.94
CA GLY A 395 4.49 10.63 14.15
C GLY A 395 3.64 11.87 13.95
N ASN A 396 3.74 12.52 12.78
CA ASN A 396 2.94 13.69 12.50
C ASN A 396 1.46 13.39 12.25
N LEU A 397 1.15 12.27 11.59
CA LEU A 397 -0.23 11.79 11.48
C LEU A 397 -0.82 11.49 12.86
N ALA A 398 -0.04 10.85 13.75
CA ALA A 398 -0.45 10.59 15.12
C ALA A 398 -0.70 11.88 15.91
N LYS A 399 0.19 12.87 15.79
CA LYS A 399 0.05 14.22 16.39
C LYS A 399 -1.21 14.92 15.90
N ALA A 400 -1.41 14.99 14.58
CA ALA A 400 -2.59 15.62 13.98
C ALA A 400 -3.88 14.92 14.41
N GLY A 401 -3.91 13.58 14.38
CA GLY A 401 -5.03 12.80 14.88
C GLY A 401 -5.29 13.02 16.38
N GLY A 402 -4.22 13.07 17.18
CA GLY A 402 -4.31 13.36 18.62
C GLY A 402 -4.89 14.74 18.88
N ALA A 403 -4.42 15.77 18.18
CA ALA A 403 -4.94 17.12 18.26
C ALA A 403 -6.44 17.18 17.91
N LEU A 404 -6.87 16.50 16.85
CA LEU A 404 -8.30 16.38 16.49
C LEU A 404 -9.12 15.62 17.54
N LEU A 405 -8.51 14.69 18.26
CA LEU A 405 -9.11 13.98 19.39
C LEU A 405 -9.00 14.72 20.73
N GLY A 406 -8.55 15.98 20.72
CA GLY A 406 -8.35 16.83 21.90
C GLY A 406 -7.19 16.41 22.81
N GLN A 407 -6.24 15.62 22.28
CA GLN A 407 -5.06 15.10 22.97
C GLN A 407 -3.78 15.47 22.19
N PRO A 408 -3.36 16.75 22.19
CA PRO A 408 -2.23 17.22 21.39
C PRO A 408 -0.87 16.62 21.82
N SER A 409 -0.80 16.00 23.00
CA SER A 409 0.41 15.35 23.51
C SER A 409 0.77 14.03 22.81
N VAL A 410 -0.13 13.46 21.99
CA VAL A 410 0.12 12.22 21.25
C VAL A 410 1.31 12.37 20.30
N GLN A 411 2.29 11.47 20.42
CA GLN A 411 3.50 11.45 19.59
C GLN A 411 3.58 10.21 18.68
N SER A 412 2.74 9.20 18.92
CA SER A 412 2.82 7.91 18.23
C SER A 412 1.45 7.29 17.94
N LEU A 413 1.39 6.38 16.97
CA LEU A 413 0.14 5.68 16.62
C LEU A 413 -0.39 4.82 17.78
N GLY A 414 0.49 4.24 18.60
CA GLY A 414 0.09 3.48 19.79
C GLY A 414 -0.51 4.36 20.89
N GLU A 415 -0.10 5.62 20.99
CA GLU A 415 -0.76 6.62 21.85
C GLU A 415 -2.10 7.05 21.28
N LEU A 416 -2.17 7.34 19.98
CA LEU A 416 -3.41 7.69 19.30
C LEU A 416 -4.48 6.62 19.50
N GLN A 417 -4.08 5.36 19.35
CA GLN A 417 -4.91 4.19 19.60
C GLN A 417 -5.42 4.13 21.05
N ARG A 418 -4.56 4.39 22.04
CA ARG A 418 -4.98 4.46 23.45
C ARG A 418 -5.99 5.58 23.69
N VAL A 419 -5.81 6.74 23.06
CA VAL A 419 -6.77 7.86 23.14
C VAL A 419 -8.11 7.46 22.53
N TRP A 420 -8.09 6.79 21.37
CA TRP A 420 -9.31 6.30 20.72
C TRP A 420 -10.10 5.36 21.65
N ASN A 421 -9.39 4.42 22.29
CA ASN A 421 -10.00 3.38 23.10
C ASN A 421 -10.41 3.85 24.51
N ALA A 422 -9.98 5.03 24.94
CA ALA A 422 -10.37 5.63 26.22
C ALA A 422 -11.80 6.20 26.22
N GLY A 423 -12.57 6.00 25.14
CA GLY A 423 -13.97 6.39 25.01
C GLY A 423 -14.92 5.74 26.05
N PRO A 424 -16.18 6.20 26.15
CA PRO A 424 -17.09 5.83 27.22
C PRO A 424 -17.34 4.32 27.17
N ALA A 425 -17.13 3.68 28.32
CA ALA A 425 -17.14 2.24 28.56
C ALA A 425 -18.47 1.50 28.23
N GLY A 426 -19.44 2.16 27.60
CA GLY A 426 -20.71 1.60 27.15
C GLY A 426 -20.83 1.39 25.64
N CYS A 427 -19.91 1.94 24.83
CA CYS A 427 -19.78 1.61 23.41
C CYS A 427 -18.72 0.54 23.21
N THR A 428 -18.88 -0.62 23.85
CA THR A 428 -18.13 -1.83 23.50
C THR A 428 -18.69 -2.38 22.19
N ALA A 429 -18.53 -1.62 21.10
CA ALA A 429 -18.30 -2.27 19.84
C ALA A 429 -16.87 -2.84 19.92
N PRO A 430 -16.67 -4.17 19.74
CA PRO A 430 -15.34 -4.73 19.57
C PRO A 430 -14.86 -4.23 18.21
N LEU A 431 -14.27 -3.04 18.21
CA LEU A 431 -13.78 -2.42 16.99
C LEU A 431 -12.35 -1.89 17.15
N MET A 432 -11.86 -1.69 18.39
CA MET A 432 -10.43 -1.47 18.62
C MET A 432 -9.99 -1.81 20.07
N LEU A 433 -9.29 -2.93 20.18
CA LEU A 433 -8.34 -3.41 21.20
C LEU A 433 -8.82 -3.51 22.65
N GLN A 434 -9.20 -4.74 23.02
CA GLN A 434 -8.95 -5.23 24.36
C GLN A 434 -7.71 -6.13 24.36
N VAL A 435 -6.62 -5.65 24.96
CA VAL A 435 -5.48 -6.48 25.34
C VAL A 435 -5.82 -7.12 26.69
N PRO A 436 -5.84 -8.47 26.83
CA PRO A 436 -5.90 -9.09 28.14
C PRO A 436 -4.61 -8.74 28.92
N PRO A 437 -4.69 -8.39 30.21
CA PRO A 437 -3.51 -8.15 31.02
C PRO A 437 -2.87 -9.52 31.33
N LEU A 438 -1.94 -9.96 30.48
CA LEU A 438 -1.04 -11.06 30.80
C LEU A 438 0.36 -10.51 31.02
N LEU A 439 0.87 -10.78 32.22
CA LEU A 439 2.22 -10.52 32.75
C LEU A 439 2.43 -9.21 33.53
N ASN A 440 1.68 -9.07 34.63
CA ASN A 440 2.24 -8.53 35.87
C ASN A 440 2.60 -9.69 36.80
N SER A 441 3.75 -10.33 36.59
CA SER A 441 4.47 -11.09 37.64
C SER A 441 5.76 -11.69 37.07
N VAL A 442 6.87 -10.97 37.15
CA VAL A 442 8.13 -11.52 37.70
C VAL A 442 8.88 -10.36 38.34
N SER A 443 8.56 -10.11 39.61
CA SER A 443 9.49 -9.51 40.55
C SER A 443 10.30 -10.65 41.16
N GLN A 444 11.63 -10.51 41.16
CA GLN A 444 12.62 -11.28 41.93
C GLN A 444 12.81 -12.76 41.54
N VAL A 445 14.05 -13.12 41.18
CA VAL A 445 15.00 -13.88 42.01
C VAL A 445 16.31 -14.05 41.20
N HIS A 446 17.40 -13.55 41.81
CA HIS A 446 18.84 -13.64 41.46
C HIS A 446 19.37 -13.07 40.15
#